data_AF-A0A4Q3FCW4-F1
#
_entry.id   AF-A0A4Q3FCW4-F1
#
_cell.length_a   1.000
_cell.length_b   1.000
_cell.length_c   1.000
_cell.angle_alpha   90.00
_cell.angle_beta   90.00
_cell.angle_gamma   90.00
#
_symmetry.space_group_name_H-M   'P 1'
#
loop_
_entity.id
_entity.type
_entity.pdbx_description
1 polymer ?
#
loop_
_entity_poly.entity_id
_entity_poly.type
_entity_poly.pdbx_seq_one_letter_code
_entity_poly.pdbx_strand_id
1 'polypeptide(L)'
;MASFDRRDLLKGAGAAALAAATGMPAFAQSGGRVVVGTWGGDYARLLTKNVEDPILKPKGLEVVQDQAGDAPRRAKMVAERRLPRGTVDIQGLSAANMYEMNEAGVLEQIDYSKLPNAKNLLPTMKYPYGMGHIYSGNVVIYNPKIISPAPKGFKDWLDPKWGSKIGFIDIQYQSIFIAASMAATDGKDMNDLEKAKEVLLAVKKAGARVYPTNEAFAQAMKNEEGDPEERAEQGQRLRLYGRHAGQGAAGGLRRRHGL
;
A
#
# COMPACT_ATOMS: atom_id res chain seq x y z
N MET A 1 -9.82 -62.61 38.35
CA MET A 1 -9.93 -61.13 38.30
C MET A 1 -8.72 -60.60 37.57
N ALA A 2 -8.92 -60.00 36.39
CA ALA A 2 -7.81 -59.41 35.63
C ALA A 2 -7.32 -58.15 36.37
N SER A 3 -6.02 -58.07 36.65
CA SER A 3 -5.39 -56.91 37.27
C SER A 3 -5.06 -55.89 36.18
N PHE A 4 -5.60 -54.68 36.29
CA PHE A 4 -5.28 -53.59 35.38
C PHE A 4 -4.07 -52.83 35.90
N ASP A 5 -3.00 -52.80 35.11
CA ASP A 5 -1.77 -52.09 35.46
C ASP A 5 -1.91 -50.60 35.11
N ARG A 6 -1.27 -49.72 35.90
CA ARG A 6 -1.32 -48.25 35.72
C ARG A 6 -0.85 -47.82 34.33
N ARG A 7 0.00 -48.64 33.69
CA ARG A 7 0.47 -48.43 32.32
C ARG A 7 -0.63 -48.59 31.27
N ASP A 8 -1.61 -49.46 31.49
CA ASP A 8 -2.71 -49.66 30.54
C ASP A 8 -3.75 -48.55 30.65
N LEU A 9 -3.95 -48.01 31.86
CA LEU A 9 -4.76 -46.81 32.07
C LEU A 9 -4.14 -45.57 31.40
N LEU A 10 -2.82 -45.39 31.48
CA LEU A 10 -2.12 -44.28 30.83
C LEU A 10 -2.10 -44.39 29.31
N LYS A 11 -1.99 -45.61 28.75
CA LYS A 11 -2.11 -45.84 27.31
C LYS A 11 -3.54 -45.56 26.81
N GLY A 12 -4.56 -45.94 27.58
CA GLY A 12 -5.96 -45.65 27.27
C GLY A 12 -6.29 -44.15 27.32
N ALA A 13 -5.77 -43.44 28.33
CA ALA A 13 -5.95 -42.00 28.48
C ALA A 13 -5.22 -41.19 27.39
N GLY A 14 -4.02 -41.63 26.99
CA GLY A 14 -3.25 -40.98 25.92
C GLY A 14 -3.92 -41.11 24.53
N ALA A 15 -4.53 -42.25 24.23
CA ALA A 15 -5.24 -42.46 22.98
C ALA A 15 -6.56 -41.65 22.90
N ALA A 16 -7.28 -41.51 24.01
CA ALA A 16 -8.49 -40.69 24.06
C ALA A 16 -8.20 -39.19 23.94
N ALA A 17 -7.09 -38.71 24.52
CA ALA A 17 -6.68 -37.31 24.40
C ALA A 17 -6.20 -36.95 22.98
N LEU A 18 -5.54 -37.88 22.28
CA LEU A 18 -5.10 -37.65 20.90
C LEU A 18 -6.26 -37.67 19.90
N ALA A 19 -7.28 -38.52 20.13
CA ALA A 19 -8.48 -38.56 19.30
C ALA A 19 -9.37 -37.32 19.46
N ALA A 20 -9.39 -36.69 20.63
CA ALA A 20 -10.12 -35.44 20.87
C ALA A 20 -9.45 -34.22 20.21
N ALA A 21 -8.14 -34.27 19.94
CA ALA A 21 -7.38 -33.17 19.35
C ALA A 21 -7.44 -33.12 17.82
N THR A 22 -7.84 -34.20 17.13
CA THR A 22 -7.76 -34.32 15.67
C THR A 22 -9.08 -34.08 14.92
N GLY A 23 -10.17 -33.74 15.61
CA GLY A 23 -11.51 -33.81 15.01
C GLY A 23 -12.43 -32.60 15.17
N MET A 24 -12.06 -31.57 15.93
CA MET A 24 -12.91 -30.38 16.04
C MET A 24 -12.47 -29.34 14.99
N PRO A 25 -13.36 -28.92 14.06
CA PRO A 25 -13.09 -27.72 13.29
C PRO A 25 -12.88 -26.60 14.29
N ALA A 26 -11.72 -25.95 14.21
CA ALA A 26 -11.48 -24.70 14.93
C ALA A 26 -12.48 -23.70 14.37
N PHE A 27 -13.66 -23.58 14.98
CA PHE A 27 -14.53 -22.46 14.70
C PHE A 27 -13.75 -21.22 15.15
N ALA A 28 -13.30 -20.43 14.18
CA ALA A 28 -12.68 -19.14 14.43
C ALA A 28 -13.55 -18.39 15.45
N GLN A 29 -13.01 -18.21 16.66
CA GLN A 29 -13.67 -17.47 17.71
C GLN A 29 -14.02 -16.08 17.16
N SER A 30 -15.27 -15.66 17.30
CA SER A 30 -15.70 -14.33 16.88
C SER A 30 -14.84 -13.31 17.64
N GLY A 31 -13.92 -12.67 16.91
CA GLY A 31 -12.89 -11.79 17.45
C GLY A 31 -11.48 -12.34 17.19
N GLY A 32 -10.91 -11.95 16.05
CA GLY A 32 -9.57 -12.34 15.62
C GLY A 32 -8.69 -11.13 15.34
N ARG A 33 -7.39 -11.30 15.52
CA ARG A 33 -6.36 -10.30 15.18
C ARG A 33 -5.90 -10.45 13.74
N VAL A 34 -5.97 -9.36 12.99
CA VAL A 34 -5.45 -9.23 11.61
C VAL A 34 -4.29 -8.24 11.60
N VAL A 35 -3.17 -8.64 11.02
CA VAL A 35 -2.01 -7.77 10.82
C VAL A 35 -2.02 -7.24 9.39
N VAL A 36 -2.05 -5.92 9.23
CA VAL A 36 -2.11 -5.23 7.94
C VAL A 36 -0.81 -4.45 7.72
N GLY A 37 -0.03 -4.84 6.73
CA GLY A 37 1.12 -4.07 6.26
C GLY A 37 0.62 -2.85 5.48
N THR A 38 0.94 -1.65 5.96
CA THR A 38 0.43 -0.41 5.35
C THR A 38 1.48 0.70 5.37
N TRP A 39 1.17 1.80 4.68
CA TRP A 39 1.93 3.04 4.78
C TRP A 39 1.56 3.74 6.09
N GLY A 40 2.57 4.22 6.81
CA GLY A 40 2.36 4.98 8.04
C GLY A 40 1.76 6.37 7.81
N GLY A 41 1.86 7.23 8.83
CA GLY A 41 1.45 8.62 8.74
C GLY A 41 -0.06 8.82 8.58
N ASP A 42 -0.45 9.75 7.72
CA ASP A 42 -1.84 10.15 7.53
C ASP A 42 -2.71 9.00 7.00
N TYR A 43 -2.12 8.14 6.15
CA TYR A 43 -2.82 7.01 5.56
C TYR A 43 -3.25 5.98 6.61
N ALA A 44 -2.28 5.52 7.42
CA ALA A 44 -2.51 4.65 8.58
C ALA A 44 -3.59 5.20 9.52
N ARG A 45 -3.49 6.48 9.88
CA ARG A 45 -4.47 7.14 10.76
C ARG A 45 -5.87 7.18 10.16
N LEU A 46 -5.98 7.41 8.85
CA LEU A 46 -7.26 7.42 8.14
C LEU A 46 -7.86 6.02 8.02
N LEU A 47 -7.05 4.97 7.84
CA LEU A 47 -7.53 3.59 7.91
C LEU A 47 -8.13 3.29 9.29
N THR A 48 -7.43 3.66 10.36
CA THR A 48 -7.96 3.47 11.72
C THR A 48 -9.28 4.20 11.92
N LYS A 49 -9.31 5.50 11.60
CA LYS A 49 -10.49 6.36 11.82
C LYS A 49 -11.71 5.94 10.99
N ASN A 50 -11.52 5.50 9.75
CA ASN A 50 -12.63 5.31 8.80
C ASN A 50 -12.97 3.83 8.54
N VAL A 51 -12.10 2.90 8.91
CA VAL A 51 -12.30 1.46 8.66
C VAL A 51 -12.22 0.68 9.96
N GLU A 52 -11.11 0.78 10.69
CA GLU A 52 -10.89 -0.08 11.87
C GLU A 52 -11.86 0.26 12.99
N ASP A 53 -11.90 1.52 13.42
CA ASP A 53 -12.73 1.99 14.53
C ASP A 53 -14.24 1.85 14.26
N PRO A 54 -14.79 2.29 13.11
CA PRO A 54 -16.23 2.25 12.90
C PRO A 54 -16.76 0.91 12.38
N ILE A 55 -15.94 0.07 11.73
CA ILE A 55 -16.43 -1.13 11.02
C ILE A 55 -15.89 -2.43 11.64
N LEU A 56 -14.61 -2.48 12.00
CA LEU A 56 -13.94 -3.74 12.39
C LEU A 56 -13.94 -3.95 13.91
N LYS A 57 -13.59 -2.93 14.70
CA LYS A 57 -13.61 -3.01 16.17
C LYS A 57 -14.99 -3.36 16.75
N PRO A 58 -16.13 -2.82 16.27
CA PRO A 58 -17.45 -3.21 16.76
C PRO A 58 -17.81 -4.67 16.45
N LYS A 59 -17.11 -5.30 15.50
CA LYS A 59 -17.23 -6.73 15.17
C LYS A 59 -16.25 -7.60 15.97
N GLY A 60 -15.54 -7.02 16.94
CA GLY A 60 -14.54 -7.71 17.77
C GLY A 60 -13.20 -7.97 17.08
N LEU A 61 -12.96 -7.42 15.89
CA LEU A 61 -11.70 -7.62 15.17
C LEU A 61 -10.62 -6.64 15.66
N GLU A 62 -9.45 -7.15 16.01
CA GLU A 62 -8.26 -6.35 16.30
C GLU A 62 -7.45 -6.18 15.02
N VAL A 63 -7.17 -4.93 14.62
CA VAL A 63 -6.29 -4.64 13.50
C VAL A 63 -4.97 -4.08 14.02
N VAL A 64 -3.88 -4.73 13.65
CA VAL A 64 -2.53 -4.25 13.92
C VAL A 64 -1.89 -3.82 12.62
N GLN A 65 -1.51 -2.55 12.54
CA GLN A 65 -0.84 -2.01 11.37
C GLN A 65 0.69 -2.20 11.47
N ASP A 66 1.27 -3.00 10.57
CA ASP A 66 2.71 -3.11 10.37
C ASP A 66 3.18 -2.00 9.42
N GLN A 67 3.49 -0.83 9.97
CA GLN A 67 3.78 0.38 9.22
C GLN A 67 5.27 0.46 8.83
N ALA A 68 5.55 0.45 7.53
CA ALA A 68 6.89 0.64 7.01
C ALA A 68 6.85 1.09 5.54
N GLY A 69 8.01 1.54 5.04
CA GLY A 69 8.19 1.78 3.60
C GLY A 69 7.91 0.52 2.77
N ASP A 70 7.54 0.71 1.50
CA ASP A 70 7.15 -0.39 0.63
C ASP A 70 8.30 -1.39 0.35
N ALA A 71 9.51 -0.92 0.07
CA ALA A 71 10.69 -1.77 -0.14
C ALA A 71 11.02 -2.71 1.04
N PRO A 72 11.17 -2.23 2.30
CA PRO A 72 11.43 -3.12 3.43
C PRO A 72 10.27 -4.11 3.69
N ARG A 73 9.01 -3.72 3.43
CA ARG A 73 7.87 -4.65 3.55
C ARG A 73 7.94 -5.78 2.52
N ARG A 74 8.28 -5.50 1.26
CA ARG A 74 8.47 -6.56 0.23
C ARG A 74 9.65 -7.46 0.54
N ALA A 75 10.78 -6.90 0.96
CA ALA A 75 11.94 -7.70 1.37
C ALA A 75 11.59 -8.66 2.50
N LYS A 76 10.82 -8.19 3.49
CA LYS A 76 10.29 -9.01 4.59
C LYS A 76 9.36 -10.13 4.07
N MET A 77 8.46 -9.86 3.12
CA MET A 77 7.60 -10.88 2.52
C MET A 77 8.41 -12.01 1.87
N VAL A 78 9.45 -11.66 1.09
CA VAL A 78 10.32 -12.64 0.42
C VAL A 78 11.15 -13.43 1.44
N ALA A 79 11.72 -12.75 2.45
CA ALA A 79 12.49 -13.40 3.50
C ALA A 79 11.66 -14.42 4.30
N GLU A 80 10.39 -14.11 4.53
CA GLU A 80 9.48 -14.98 5.27
C GLU A 80 8.87 -16.11 4.42
N ARG A 81 9.19 -16.22 3.11
CA ARG A 81 8.54 -17.19 2.19
C ARG A 81 8.64 -18.64 2.68
N ARG A 82 9.76 -19.01 3.30
CA ARG A 82 10.01 -20.37 3.80
C ARG A 82 9.41 -20.63 5.18
N LEU A 83 8.90 -19.59 5.85
CA LEU A 83 8.30 -19.77 7.16
C LEU A 83 6.92 -20.43 7.00
N PRO A 84 6.54 -21.35 7.91
CA PRO A 84 5.20 -21.93 7.91
C PRO A 84 4.08 -20.89 8.03
N ARG A 85 4.40 -19.73 8.60
CA ARG A 85 3.47 -18.63 8.80
C ARG A 85 4.15 -17.27 8.64
N GLY A 86 3.47 -16.39 7.92
CA GLY A 86 3.86 -14.99 7.80
C GLY A 86 3.57 -14.15 9.03
N THR A 87 4.29 -13.05 9.18
CA THR A 87 4.02 -12.07 10.24
C THR A 87 2.91 -11.07 9.89
N VAL A 88 2.53 -10.99 8.61
CA VAL A 88 1.48 -10.08 8.09
C VAL A 88 0.44 -10.87 7.29
N ASP A 89 -0.85 -10.54 7.50
CA ASP A 89 -1.98 -11.22 6.87
C ASP A 89 -2.42 -10.55 5.56
N ILE A 90 -2.40 -9.21 5.53
CA ILE A 90 -2.78 -8.39 4.36
C ILE A 90 -1.68 -7.37 4.10
N GLN A 91 -1.24 -7.23 2.86
CA GLN A 91 -0.22 -6.24 2.47
C GLN A 91 -0.82 -5.19 1.52
N GLY A 92 -0.69 -3.91 1.88
CA GLY A 92 -0.93 -2.80 0.97
C GLY A 92 0.28 -2.57 0.07
N LEU A 93 0.14 -2.88 -1.22
CA LEU A 93 1.19 -2.77 -2.25
C LEU A 93 0.70 -1.94 -3.43
N SER A 94 1.59 -1.33 -4.21
CA SER A 94 1.19 -0.81 -5.53
C SER A 94 0.76 -1.96 -6.45
N ALA A 95 -0.06 -1.70 -7.48
CA ALA A 95 -0.46 -2.74 -8.44
C ALA A 95 0.75 -3.46 -9.08
N ALA A 96 1.80 -2.71 -9.44
CA ALA A 96 3.04 -3.27 -10.00
C ALA A 96 3.79 -4.14 -8.98
N ASN A 97 3.90 -3.67 -7.74
CA ASN A 97 4.56 -4.40 -6.66
C ASN A 97 3.78 -5.65 -6.24
N MET A 98 2.45 -5.59 -6.34
CA MET A 98 1.61 -6.74 -6.09
C MET A 98 1.84 -7.83 -7.15
N TYR A 99 1.99 -7.44 -8.43
CA TYR A 99 2.41 -8.37 -9.48
C TYR A 99 3.79 -8.97 -9.19
N GLU A 100 4.79 -8.14 -8.85
CA GLU A 100 6.13 -8.60 -8.47
C GLU A 100 6.09 -9.65 -7.33
N MET A 101 5.30 -9.38 -6.29
CA MET A 101 5.15 -10.29 -5.14
C MET A 101 4.35 -11.55 -5.46
N ASN A 102 3.43 -11.50 -6.44
CA ASN A 102 2.79 -12.69 -6.98
C ASN A 102 3.80 -13.57 -7.71
N GLU A 103 4.62 -13.00 -8.61
CA GLU A 103 5.65 -13.73 -9.33
C GLU A 103 6.70 -14.32 -8.36
N ALA A 104 7.00 -13.62 -7.26
CA ALA A 104 7.85 -14.14 -6.20
C ALA A 104 7.21 -15.28 -5.36
N GLY A 105 5.93 -15.59 -5.59
CA GLY A 105 5.20 -16.67 -4.92
C GLY A 105 4.96 -16.42 -3.43
N VAL A 106 4.75 -15.16 -3.04
CA VAL A 106 4.52 -14.75 -1.64
C VAL A 106 3.12 -14.17 -1.37
N LEU A 107 2.24 -14.22 -2.36
CA LEU A 107 0.83 -13.85 -2.26
C LEU A 107 -0.08 -15.07 -2.50
N GLU A 108 -1.21 -15.13 -1.78
CA GLU A 108 -2.29 -16.07 -2.09
C GLU A 108 -3.17 -15.54 -3.21
N GLN A 109 -3.78 -16.46 -3.95
CA GLN A 109 -4.83 -16.11 -4.91
C GLN A 109 -6.13 -15.76 -4.15
N ILE A 110 -6.85 -14.76 -4.65
CA ILE A 110 -8.10 -14.26 -4.08
C ILE A 110 -9.28 -15.06 -4.63
N ASP A 111 -10.05 -15.62 -3.70
CA ASP A 111 -11.37 -16.14 -4.01
C ASP A 111 -12.42 -15.04 -3.83
N TYR A 112 -12.79 -14.39 -4.94
CA TYR A 112 -13.77 -13.31 -4.94
C TYR A 112 -15.18 -13.73 -4.54
N SER A 113 -15.52 -15.03 -4.59
CA SER A 113 -16.83 -15.50 -4.13
C SER A 113 -17.02 -15.29 -2.62
N LYS A 114 -15.91 -15.22 -1.86
CA LYS A 114 -15.89 -14.93 -0.42
C LYS A 114 -15.92 -13.45 -0.08
N LEU A 115 -15.87 -12.58 -1.09
CA LEU A 115 -15.84 -11.13 -0.94
C LEU A 115 -17.16 -10.52 -1.43
N PRO A 116 -18.22 -10.46 -0.60
CA PRO A 116 -19.54 -10.00 -1.04
C PRO A 116 -19.53 -8.56 -1.57
N ASN A 117 -18.57 -7.75 -1.11
CA ASN A 117 -18.40 -6.37 -1.57
C ASN A 117 -17.60 -6.25 -2.88
N ALA A 118 -16.99 -7.32 -3.39
CA ALA A 118 -16.20 -7.30 -4.61
C ALA A 118 -17.05 -7.02 -5.87
N LYS A 119 -18.37 -7.14 -5.79
CA LYS A 119 -19.30 -6.69 -6.83
C LYS A 119 -19.22 -5.17 -7.09
N ASN A 120 -18.77 -4.39 -6.10
CA ASN A 120 -18.65 -2.94 -6.21
C ASN A 120 -17.27 -2.48 -6.74
N LEU A 121 -16.34 -3.42 -6.97
CA LEU A 121 -15.03 -3.09 -7.51
C LEU A 121 -15.12 -2.80 -9.00
N LEU A 122 -14.38 -1.79 -9.45
CA LEU A 122 -14.11 -1.60 -10.87
C LEU A 122 -13.44 -2.86 -11.43
N PRO A 123 -13.79 -3.33 -12.64
CA PRO A 123 -13.18 -4.53 -13.22
C PRO A 123 -11.65 -4.47 -13.28
N THR A 124 -11.08 -3.30 -13.55
CA THR A 124 -9.63 -3.06 -13.62
C THR A 124 -8.92 -3.13 -12.26
N MET A 125 -9.66 -3.22 -11.15
CA MET A 125 -9.14 -3.36 -9.79
C MET A 125 -9.20 -4.79 -9.27
N LYS A 126 -9.64 -5.73 -10.11
CA LYS A 126 -9.68 -7.14 -9.75
C LYS A 126 -8.43 -7.83 -10.28
N TYR A 127 -7.65 -8.40 -9.37
CA TYR A 127 -6.45 -9.16 -9.69
C TYR A 127 -6.59 -10.58 -9.14
N PRO A 128 -6.02 -11.61 -9.79
CA PRO A 128 -6.06 -12.98 -9.26
C PRO A 128 -5.44 -13.09 -7.86
N TYR A 129 -4.49 -12.21 -7.53
CA TYR A 129 -3.65 -12.25 -6.33
C TYR A 129 -3.87 -11.06 -5.38
N GLY A 130 -4.94 -10.28 -5.59
CA GLY A 130 -5.30 -9.17 -4.72
C GLY A 130 -6.37 -8.27 -5.30
N MET A 131 -6.71 -7.17 -4.63
CA MET A 131 -7.75 -6.26 -5.10
C MET A 131 -7.38 -4.81 -4.82
N GLY A 132 -7.63 -3.93 -5.79
CA GLY A 132 -7.48 -2.49 -5.61
C GLY A 132 -8.48 -1.97 -4.60
N HIS A 133 -8.00 -1.33 -3.53
CA HIS A 133 -8.86 -0.71 -2.52
C HIS A 133 -8.84 0.82 -2.56
N ILE A 134 -7.87 1.41 -3.26
CA ILE A 134 -7.80 2.84 -3.59
C ILE A 134 -7.20 3.00 -4.99
N TYR A 135 -7.58 4.09 -5.67
CA TYR A 135 -6.88 4.62 -6.83
C TYR A 135 -6.82 6.13 -6.71
N SER A 136 -5.87 6.72 -7.42
CA SER A 136 -5.64 8.15 -7.40
C SER A 136 -5.05 8.58 -8.73
N GLY A 137 -5.43 9.77 -9.18
CA GLY A 137 -4.86 10.38 -10.37
C GLY A 137 -3.49 10.96 -10.05
N ASN A 138 -2.48 10.61 -10.84
CA ASN A 138 -1.20 11.31 -10.82
C ASN A 138 -1.35 12.60 -11.60
N VAL A 139 -1.30 13.73 -10.92
CA VAL A 139 -1.51 15.06 -11.49
C VAL A 139 -0.33 15.97 -11.17
N VAL A 140 -0.06 16.92 -12.08
CA VAL A 140 0.87 18.01 -11.81
C VAL A 140 0.20 19.01 -10.88
N ILE A 141 0.84 19.29 -9.75
CA ILE A 141 0.43 20.35 -8.82
C ILE A 141 1.41 21.50 -8.97
N TYR A 142 0.93 22.74 -8.97
CA TYR A 142 1.76 23.93 -9.09
C TYR A 142 1.25 25.06 -8.17
N ASN A 143 2.14 25.97 -7.81
CA ASN A 143 1.78 27.21 -7.14
C ASN A 143 1.61 28.34 -8.19
N PRO A 144 0.40 28.89 -8.40
CA PRO A 144 0.15 29.91 -9.41
C PRO A 144 0.83 31.26 -9.11
N LYS A 145 1.25 31.51 -7.86
CA LYS A 145 2.07 32.68 -7.49
C LYS A 145 3.52 32.54 -8.00
N ILE A 146 4.00 31.32 -8.24
CA ILE A 146 5.40 31.02 -8.61
C ILE A 146 5.51 30.61 -10.09
N ILE A 147 4.54 29.85 -10.60
CA ILE A 147 4.53 29.27 -11.94
C ILE A 147 3.37 29.85 -12.74
N SER A 148 3.69 30.60 -13.79
CA SER A 148 2.73 31.13 -14.77
C SER A 148 3.36 31.08 -16.17
N PRO A 149 2.63 30.63 -17.20
CA PRO A 149 1.26 30.10 -17.16
C PRO A 149 1.16 28.74 -16.46
N ALA A 150 -0.07 28.34 -16.12
CA ALA A 150 -0.36 27.03 -15.54
C ALA A 150 0.14 25.90 -16.46
N PRO A 151 0.87 24.90 -15.93
CA PRO A 151 1.32 23.75 -16.71
C PRO A 151 0.11 22.94 -17.21
N LYS A 152 0.10 22.61 -18.50
CA LYS A 152 -1.00 21.88 -19.16
C LYS A 152 -0.75 20.37 -19.25
N GLY A 153 0.45 19.91 -18.86
CA GLY A 153 0.80 18.50 -18.85
C GLY A 153 2.22 18.24 -18.38
N PHE A 154 2.66 16.98 -18.49
CA PHE A 154 3.97 16.55 -17.99
C PHE A 154 5.15 17.23 -18.70
N LYS A 155 5.01 17.60 -19.99
CA LYS A 155 6.03 18.38 -20.70
C LYS A 155 6.28 19.74 -20.06
N ASP A 156 5.23 20.45 -19.69
CA ASP A 156 5.34 21.77 -19.07
C ASP A 156 5.92 21.67 -17.66
N TRP A 157 5.59 20.60 -16.92
CA TRP A 157 6.16 20.32 -15.60
C TRP A 157 7.66 19.99 -15.66
N LEU A 158 8.07 19.18 -16.63
CA LEU A 158 9.44 18.68 -16.79
C LEU A 158 10.31 19.58 -17.68
N ASP A 159 9.92 20.84 -17.88
CA ASP A 159 10.72 21.84 -18.58
C ASP A 159 11.89 22.29 -17.67
N PRO A 160 13.16 22.08 -18.07
CA PRO A 160 14.33 22.44 -17.26
C PRO A 160 14.39 23.92 -16.85
N LYS A 161 13.68 24.83 -17.54
CA LYS A 161 13.65 26.26 -17.18
C LYS A 161 13.15 26.52 -15.75
N TRP A 162 12.37 25.60 -15.18
CA TRP A 162 11.84 25.75 -13.83
C TRP A 162 12.88 25.48 -12.75
N GLY A 163 13.98 24.81 -13.09
CA GLY A 163 15.11 24.54 -12.20
C GLY A 163 14.67 24.01 -10.82
N SER A 164 15.08 24.70 -9.75
CA SER A 164 14.77 24.30 -8.38
C SER A 164 13.31 24.41 -7.94
N LYS A 165 12.41 24.89 -8.82
CA LYS A 165 10.96 24.92 -8.59
C LYS A 165 10.31 23.58 -8.93
N ILE A 166 11.02 22.68 -9.61
CA ILE A 166 10.56 21.31 -9.86
C ILE A 166 10.76 20.49 -8.57
N GLY A 167 9.69 19.85 -8.12
CA GLY A 167 9.72 18.93 -6.99
C GLY A 167 9.25 17.53 -7.38
N PHE A 168 9.94 16.52 -6.86
CA PHE A 168 9.62 15.10 -7.01
C PHE A 168 9.39 14.45 -5.65
N ILE A 169 8.50 13.47 -5.59
CA ILE A 169 8.30 12.64 -4.40
C ILE A 169 8.96 11.28 -4.67
N ASP A 170 9.98 10.93 -3.89
CA ASP A 170 10.84 9.76 -4.13
C ASP A 170 10.06 8.45 -4.21
N ILE A 171 9.13 8.22 -3.28
CA ILE A 171 8.26 7.04 -3.27
C ILE A 171 7.32 6.94 -4.49
N GLN A 172 7.23 7.99 -5.30
CA GLN A 172 6.46 8.02 -6.54
C GLN A 172 7.33 7.82 -7.80
N TYR A 173 8.56 7.33 -7.67
CA TYR A 173 9.50 7.17 -8.79
C TYR A 173 8.89 6.48 -10.01
N GLN A 174 8.08 5.42 -9.84
CA GLN A 174 7.41 4.74 -10.96
C GLN A 174 6.50 5.70 -11.75
N SER A 175 5.73 6.53 -11.04
CA SER A 175 4.84 7.52 -11.66
C SER A 175 5.61 8.65 -12.32
N ILE A 176 6.74 9.05 -11.72
CA ILE A 176 7.64 10.07 -12.28
C ILE A 176 8.27 9.58 -13.59
N PHE A 177 8.71 8.32 -13.64
CA PHE A 177 9.22 7.70 -14.88
C PHE A 177 8.15 7.64 -15.97
N ILE A 178 6.94 7.21 -15.64
CA ILE A 178 5.82 7.16 -16.59
C ILE A 178 5.51 8.58 -17.12
N ALA A 179 5.46 9.59 -16.24
CA ALA A 179 5.25 10.98 -16.63
C ALA A 179 6.37 11.51 -17.54
N ALA A 180 7.62 11.18 -17.25
CA ALA A 180 8.78 11.55 -18.07
C ALA A 180 8.78 10.86 -19.44
N SER A 181 8.43 9.57 -19.50
CA SER A 181 8.25 8.84 -20.75
C SER A 181 7.16 9.50 -21.62
N MET A 182 6.01 9.80 -21.03
CA MET A 182 4.92 10.47 -21.75
C MET A 182 5.31 11.88 -22.20
N ALA A 183 6.05 12.63 -21.37
CA ALA A 183 6.58 13.94 -21.75
C ALA A 183 7.56 13.85 -22.93
N ALA A 184 8.43 12.84 -22.93
CA ALA A 184 9.42 12.69 -23.98
C ALA A 184 8.85 12.16 -25.30
N THR A 185 7.71 11.47 -25.26
CA THR A 185 7.13 10.76 -26.42
C THR A 185 5.82 11.36 -26.94
N ASP A 186 5.42 12.54 -26.46
CA ASP A 186 4.10 13.13 -26.79
C ASP A 186 2.93 12.21 -26.39
N GLY A 187 3.07 11.53 -25.26
CA GLY A 187 2.05 10.60 -24.74
C GLY A 187 1.93 9.28 -25.51
N LYS A 188 2.81 9.02 -26.48
CA LYS A 188 2.77 7.80 -27.30
C LYS A 188 3.25 6.56 -26.55
N ASP A 189 4.12 6.73 -25.56
CA ASP A 189 4.65 5.63 -24.77
C ASP A 189 4.78 6.00 -23.29
N MET A 190 4.36 5.07 -22.42
CA MET A 190 4.48 5.19 -20.96
C MET A 190 5.74 4.51 -20.41
N ASN A 191 6.46 3.74 -21.22
CA ASN A 191 7.53 2.84 -20.79
C ASN A 191 8.88 3.06 -21.51
N ASP A 192 9.07 4.18 -22.21
CA ASP A 192 10.34 4.53 -22.86
C ASP A 192 11.34 5.03 -21.80
N LEU A 193 12.05 4.09 -21.16
CA LEU A 193 12.93 4.37 -20.04
C LEU A 193 14.14 5.24 -20.41
N GLU A 194 14.68 5.08 -21.62
CA GLU A 194 15.84 5.85 -22.06
C GLU A 194 15.46 7.32 -22.26
N LYS A 195 14.37 7.59 -22.96
CA LYS A 195 13.89 8.98 -23.11
C LYS A 195 13.42 9.59 -21.79
N ALA A 196 12.77 8.80 -20.93
CA ALA A 196 12.41 9.26 -19.59
C ALA A 196 13.64 9.67 -18.78
N LYS A 197 14.72 8.88 -18.83
CA LYS A 197 15.99 9.17 -18.16
C LYS A 197 16.64 10.45 -18.68
N GLU A 198 16.62 10.69 -19.99
CA GLU A 198 17.13 11.94 -20.57
C GLU A 198 16.41 13.18 -20.00
N VAL A 199 15.08 13.15 -19.96
CA VAL A 199 14.26 14.23 -19.38
C VAL A 199 14.58 14.42 -17.90
N LEU A 200 14.63 13.33 -17.12
CA LEU A 200 14.88 13.38 -15.68
C LEU A 200 16.30 13.88 -15.35
N LEU A 201 17.30 13.54 -16.17
CA LEU A 201 18.66 14.06 -16.01
C LEU A 201 18.75 15.55 -16.35
N ALA A 202 18.01 16.03 -17.36
CA ALA A 202 17.96 17.44 -17.71
C ALA A 202 17.39 18.30 -16.57
N VAL A 203 16.26 17.89 -15.99
CA VAL A 203 15.66 18.62 -14.85
C VAL A 203 16.50 18.49 -13.57
N LYS A 204 17.15 17.35 -13.35
CA LYS A 204 18.12 17.19 -12.25
C LYS A 204 19.27 18.19 -12.39
N LYS A 205 19.85 18.30 -13.60
CA LYS A 205 20.94 19.26 -13.89
C LYS A 205 20.48 20.71 -13.70
N ALA A 206 19.20 21.00 -13.98
CA ALA A 206 18.61 22.32 -13.74
C ALA A 206 18.31 22.63 -12.26
N GLY A 207 18.42 21.64 -11.37
CA GLY A 207 18.32 21.83 -9.92
C GLY A 207 17.03 21.32 -9.27
N ALA A 208 16.27 20.43 -9.94
CA ALA A 208 15.06 19.83 -9.37
C ALA A 208 15.31 19.19 -7.98
N ARG A 209 14.32 19.31 -7.09
CA ARG A 209 14.37 18.83 -5.70
C ARG A 209 13.62 17.50 -5.55
N VAL A 210 14.10 16.64 -4.67
CA VAL A 210 13.47 15.35 -4.33
C VAL A 210 13.11 15.33 -2.86
N TYR A 211 11.86 14.97 -2.56
CA TYR A 211 11.31 14.87 -1.21
C TYR A 211 11.03 13.40 -0.90
N PRO A 212 11.35 12.92 0.31
CA PRO A 212 11.23 11.49 0.63
C PRO A 212 9.78 11.00 0.72
N THR A 213 8.83 11.87 1.10
CA THR A 213 7.41 11.48 1.29
C THR A 213 6.44 12.56 0.80
N ASN A 214 5.16 12.19 0.67
CA ASN A 214 4.09 13.13 0.34
C ASN A 214 3.99 14.26 1.38
N GLU A 215 4.19 13.93 2.66
CA GLU A 215 4.14 14.88 3.77
C GLU A 215 5.28 15.89 3.70
N ALA A 216 6.50 15.43 3.39
CA ALA A 216 7.66 16.31 3.22
C ALA A 216 7.45 17.29 2.06
N PHE A 217 6.89 16.81 0.94
CA PHE A 217 6.54 17.66 -0.20
C PHE A 217 5.42 18.65 0.16
N ALA A 218 4.38 18.21 0.84
CA ALA A 218 3.28 19.08 1.27
C ALA A 218 3.75 20.17 2.25
N GLN A 219 4.70 19.86 3.14
CA GLN A 219 5.32 20.85 4.01
C GLN A 219 6.15 21.86 3.22
N ALA A 220 6.93 21.41 2.23
CA ALA A 220 7.70 22.30 1.37
C ALA A 220 6.79 23.27 0.59
N MET A 221 5.68 22.77 0.03
CA MET A 221 4.68 23.59 -0.67
C MET A 221 4.09 24.66 0.26
N LYS A 222 3.73 24.30 1.50
CA LYS A 222 3.21 25.25 2.50
C LYS A 222 4.23 26.28 2.98
N ASN A 223 5.50 25.91 3.03
CA ASN A 223 6.56 26.80 3.50
C ASN A 223 6.96 27.82 2.43
N GLU A 224 6.84 27.47 1.15
CA GLU A 224 7.03 28.37 0.02
C GLU A 224 5.80 29.28 -0.23
N GLU A 225 4.70 29.06 0.51
CA GLU A 225 3.58 29.99 0.64
C GLU A 225 3.85 30.96 1.81
N GLY A 226 4.16 32.21 1.46
CA GLY A 226 4.19 33.31 2.41
C GLY A 226 2.79 33.57 2.98
N ASP A 227 2.77 33.91 4.28
CA ASP A 227 1.64 34.25 5.17
C ASP A 227 1.05 33.09 6.04
N PRO A 228 1.17 33.16 7.39
CA PRO A 228 0.68 32.15 8.34
C PRO A 228 -0.83 31.86 8.36
N GLU A 229 -1.72 32.81 8.03
CA GLU A 229 -3.18 32.58 8.08
C GLU A 229 -3.66 31.69 6.90
N GLU A 230 -3.06 31.85 5.71
CA GLU A 230 -3.35 31.00 4.54
C GLU A 230 -2.86 29.55 4.72
N ARG A 231 -1.81 29.33 5.55
CA ARG A 231 -1.28 27.98 5.88
C ARG A 231 -2.32 27.09 6.56
N ALA A 232 -3.26 27.68 7.31
CA ALA A 232 -4.31 26.95 8.02
C ALA A 232 -5.43 26.48 7.08
N GLU A 233 -5.85 27.33 6.14
CA GLU A 233 -6.93 27.05 5.18
C GLU A 233 -6.47 26.09 4.07
N GLN A 234 -5.26 26.28 3.53
CA GLN A 234 -4.70 25.35 2.55
C GLN A 234 -4.18 24.05 3.19
N GLY A 235 -3.79 24.09 4.47
CA GLY A 235 -3.59 22.90 5.27
C GLY A 235 -4.82 21.98 5.33
N GLN A 236 -6.03 22.52 5.12
CA GLN A 236 -7.26 21.73 4.96
C GLN A 236 -7.51 21.30 3.50
N ARG A 237 -7.20 22.14 2.49
CA ARG A 237 -7.28 21.76 1.06
C ARG A 237 -6.26 20.70 0.64
N LEU A 238 -5.01 20.79 1.08
CA LEU A 238 -3.99 19.73 0.89
C LEU A 238 -4.33 18.46 1.69
N ARG A 239 -5.03 18.58 2.83
CA ARG A 239 -5.62 17.41 3.52
C ARG A 239 -6.80 16.79 2.75
N LEU A 240 -7.49 17.56 1.91
CA LEU A 240 -8.49 17.06 0.96
C LEU A 240 -7.83 16.42 -0.27
N TYR A 241 -6.72 16.97 -0.79
CA TYR A 241 -5.97 16.37 -1.90
C TYR A 241 -5.13 15.14 -1.49
N GLY A 242 -4.56 15.12 -0.29
CA GLY A 242 -3.97 13.92 0.32
C GLY A 242 -4.98 12.80 0.56
N ARG A 243 -6.28 13.11 0.56
CA ARG A 243 -7.38 12.14 0.54
C ARG A 243 -7.51 11.42 -0.82
N HIS A 244 -6.89 11.97 -1.87
CA HIS A 244 -6.92 11.50 -3.25
C HIS A 244 -5.53 11.20 -3.83
N ALA A 245 -4.49 11.11 -2.99
CA ALA A 245 -3.12 10.77 -3.39
C ALA A 245 -2.69 9.44 -2.75
N GLY A 246 -3.45 8.40 -3.03
CA GLY A 246 -3.12 7.03 -2.71
C GLY A 246 -2.76 6.28 -3.99
N GLN A 247 -1.47 5.99 -4.17
CA GLN A 247 -1.03 5.02 -5.18
C GLN A 247 -1.92 3.79 -5.11
N GLY A 248 -2.28 3.25 -6.28
CA GLY A 248 -3.19 2.12 -6.41
C GLY A 248 -2.78 0.98 -5.50
N ALA A 249 -3.42 0.90 -4.34
CA ALA A 249 -3.05 -0.04 -3.31
C ALA A 249 -3.90 -1.26 -3.52
N ALA A 250 -3.25 -2.40 -3.67
CA ALA A 250 -3.90 -3.66 -3.82
C ALA A 250 -3.53 -4.58 -2.66
N GLY A 251 -4.56 -5.11 -2.00
CA GLY A 251 -4.42 -6.01 -0.86
C GLY A 251 -4.21 -7.44 -1.33
N GLY A 252 -3.04 -8.01 -1.05
CA GLY A 252 -2.79 -9.45 -1.20
C GLY A 252 -3.05 -10.18 0.12
N LEU A 253 -3.78 -11.30 0.08
CA LEU A 253 -3.95 -12.20 1.23
C LEU A 253 -2.73 -13.12 1.36
N ARG A 254 -2.36 -13.49 2.60
CA ARG A 254 -1.36 -14.53 2.87
C ARG A 254 -1.97 -15.68 3.69
N ARG A 255 -1.59 -16.93 3.41
CA ARG A 255 -2.07 -18.11 4.17
C ARG A 255 -1.72 -18.01 5.65
N ARG A 256 -2.75 -18.04 6.50
CA ARG A 256 -2.70 -18.77 7.77
C ARG A 256 -3.32 -20.14 7.52
N HIS A 257 -2.53 -21.21 7.57
CA HIS A 257 -3.12 -22.49 7.95
C HIS A 257 -3.39 -22.45 9.46
N GLY A 258 -4.65 -22.69 9.84
CA GLY A 258 -5.12 -22.64 11.23
C GLY A 258 -6.19 -21.60 11.52
N LEU A 259 -7.13 -21.40 10.59
CA LEU A 259 -8.48 -20.88 10.83
C LEU A 259 -9.48 -21.86 10.23
#